data_AF-A0A523XW11-F1
#
_entry.id   AF-A0A523XW11-F1
#
_cell.length_a   1.000
_cell.length_b   1.000
_cell.length_c   1.000
_cell.angle_alpha   90.00
_cell.angle_beta   90.00
_cell.angle_gamma   90.00
#
_symmetry.space_group_name_H-M   'P 1'
#
loop_
_entity.id
_entity.type
_entity.pdbx_description
1 polymer ?
#
loop_
_entity_poly.entity_id
_entity_poly.type
_entity_poly.pdbx_seq_one_letter_code
_entity_poly.pdbx_strand_id
1 'polypeptide(L)'
;MCVKINLQKITENARTITNLCAAHGITVIGVTKGCCGMPEVARAILASGIGGLADSRLSNLRRMKEAGIKVEMLLLRSPALSE
;
A
#
# COMPACT_ATOMS: atom_id res chain seq x y z
N MET A 1 -11.78 -18.46 -12.25
CA MET A 1 -11.26 -18.61 -10.87
C MET A 1 -11.30 -17.24 -10.20
N CYS A 2 -11.82 -17.13 -8.97
CA CYS A 2 -11.92 -15.85 -8.24
C CYS A 2 -10.92 -15.86 -7.07
N VAL A 3 -10.20 -14.76 -6.87
CA VAL A 3 -9.26 -14.58 -5.74
C VAL A 3 -10.01 -13.91 -4.60
N LYS A 4 -9.94 -14.50 -3.39
CA LYS A 4 -10.52 -13.93 -2.17
C LYS A 4 -9.43 -13.25 -1.34
N ILE A 5 -9.69 -12.02 -0.92
CA ILE A 5 -8.75 -11.22 -0.12
C ILE A 5 -9.39 -10.92 1.24
N ASN A 6 -8.71 -11.28 2.31
CA ASN A 6 -9.14 -10.96 3.67
C ASN A 6 -8.48 -9.66 4.14
N LEU A 7 -9.24 -8.56 4.11
CA LEU A 7 -8.73 -7.23 4.45
C LEU A 7 -8.35 -7.10 5.94
N GLN A 8 -9.08 -7.77 6.84
CA GLN A 8 -8.76 -7.74 8.27
C GLN A 8 -7.36 -8.32 8.53
N LYS A 9 -7.03 -9.46 7.91
CA LYS A 9 -5.68 -10.04 8.02
C LYS A 9 -4.59 -9.12 7.47
N ILE A 10 -4.87 -8.38 6.40
CA ILE A 10 -3.93 -7.39 5.88
C ILE A 10 -3.69 -6.28 6.91
N THR A 11 -4.75 -5.74 7.52
CA THR A 11 -4.65 -4.70 8.55
C THR A 11 -3.89 -5.19 9.79
N GLU A 12 -4.21 -6.37 10.29
CA GLU A 12 -3.57 -6.96 11.47
C GLU A 12 -2.08 -7.23 11.22
N ASN A 13 -1.74 -7.89 10.11
CA ASN A 13 -0.36 -8.17 9.76
C ASN A 13 0.45 -6.89 9.56
N ALA A 14 -0.11 -5.90 8.86
CA ALA A 14 0.55 -4.61 8.67
C ALA A 14 0.79 -3.92 10.00
N ARG A 15 -0.19 -3.94 10.93
CA ARG A 15 -0.06 -3.33 12.26
C ARG A 15 1.03 -3.97 13.08
N THR A 16 1.15 -5.30 13.05
CA THR A 16 2.21 -6.02 13.76
C THR A 16 3.59 -5.55 13.30
N ILE A 17 3.81 -5.44 11.99
CA ILE A 17 5.09 -4.96 11.44
C ILE A 17 5.30 -3.48 11.75
N THR A 18 4.28 -2.63 11.59
CA THR A 18 4.38 -1.20 11.91
C THR A 18 4.76 -0.97 13.37
N ASN A 19 4.13 -1.68 14.31
CA ASN A 19 4.44 -1.56 15.74
C ASN A 19 5.85 -2.04 16.06
N LEU A 20 6.27 -3.16 15.46
CA LEU A 20 7.63 -3.67 15.62
C LEU A 20 8.67 -2.65 15.12
N CYS A 21 8.51 -2.16 13.89
CA CYS A 21 9.41 -1.16 13.32
C CYS A 21 9.42 0.15 14.12
N ALA A 22 8.25 0.61 14.59
CA ALA A 22 8.13 1.82 15.40
C ALA A 22 8.90 1.72 16.73
N ALA A 23 8.93 0.54 17.37
CA ALA A 23 9.73 0.30 18.58
C ALA A 23 11.24 0.47 18.35
N HIS A 24 11.68 0.44 17.09
CA HIS A 24 13.07 0.66 16.67
C HIS A 24 13.27 2.01 15.94
N GLY A 25 12.29 2.91 15.96
CA GLY A 25 12.38 4.21 15.27
C GLY A 25 12.35 4.11 13.74
N ILE A 26 11.83 3.01 13.19
CA ILE A 26 11.75 2.77 11.74
C ILE A 26 10.34 3.06 11.23
N THR A 27 10.24 3.92 10.21
CA THR A 27 8.98 4.20 9.51
C THR A 27 8.73 3.19 8.39
N VAL A 28 7.50 2.70 8.29
CA VAL A 28 7.09 1.71 7.29
C VAL A 28 6.26 2.37 6.18
N ILE A 29 6.52 1.98 4.93
CA ILE A 29 5.70 2.32 3.76
C ILE A 29 5.00 1.06 3.24
N GLY A 30 3.69 1.18 2.97
CA GLY A 30 2.85 0.11 2.50
C GLY A 30 2.97 -0.14 0.99
N VAL A 31 3.55 -1.26 0.58
CA VAL A 31 3.71 -1.58 -0.84
C VAL A 31 2.47 -2.30 -1.40
N THR A 32 1.82 -1.72 -2.40
CA THR A 32 0.58 -2.21 -3.03
C THR A 32 0.79 -2.93 -4.37
N LYS A 33 2.06 -3.09 -4.80
CA LYS A 33 2.42 -3.75 -6.06
C LYS A 33 1.75 -5.11 -6.26
N GLY A 34 1.73 -5.94 -5.21
CA GLY A 34 1.18 -7.30 -5.25
C GLY A 34 -0.34 -7.35 -5.37
N CYS A 35 -1.03 -6.26 -5.08
CA CYS A 35 -2.49 -6.13 -5.22
C CYS A 35 -2.89 -5.16 -6.35
N CYS A 36 -1.96 -4.80 -7.23
CA CYS A 36 -2.21 -3.93 -8.38
C CYS A 36 -2.87 -2.59 -8.01
N GLY A 37 -2.42 -1.97 -6.91
CA GLY A 37 -2.98 -0.70 -6.41
C GLY A 37 -4.46 -0.78 -6.04
N MET A 38 -4.96 -1.95 -5.61
CA MET A 38 -6.37 -2.12 -5.25
C MET A 38 -6.74 -1.23 -4.05
N PRO A 39 -7.68 -0.28 -4.20
CA PRO A 39 -7.99 0.71 -3.16
C PRO A 39 -8.43 0.12 -1.82
N GLU A 40 -9.11 -1.02 -1.82
CA GLU A 40 -9.56 -1.72 -0.62
C GLU A 40 -8.37 -2.25 0.20
N VAL A 41 -7.35 -2.81 -0.46
CA VAL A 41 -6.12 -3.27 0.21
C VAL A 41 -5.30 -2.07 0.68
N ALA A 42 -5.19 -1.02 -0.12
CA ALA A 42 -4.52 0.21 0.27
C ALA A 42 -5.14 0.81 1.55
N ARG A 43 -6.47 0.90 1.63
CA ARG A 43 -7.18 1.35 2.84
C ARG A 43 -6.96 0.42 4.03
N ALA A 44 -6.95 -0.89 3.82
CA ALA A 44 -6.68 -1.86 4.88
C ALA A 44 -5.25 -1.71 5.46
N ILE A 45 -4.27 -1.42 4.60
CA ILE A 45 -2.89 -1.10 5.01
C ILE A 45 -2.87 0.22 5.79
N LEU A 46 -3.52 1.29 5.29
CA LEU A 46 -3.54 2.59 5.98
C LEU A 46 -4.22 2.50 7.36
N ALA A 47 -5.26 1.68 7.50
CA ALA A 47 -5.92 1.43 8.78
C ALA A 47 -5.03 0.74 9.83
N SER A 48 -3.83 0.28 9.45
CA SER A 48 -2.85 -0.28 10.36
C SER A 48 -1.97 0.77 11.04
N GLY A 49 -2.07 2.05 10.64
CA GLY A 49 -1.21 3.15 11.12
C GLY A 49 -0.05 3.50 10.19
N ILE A 50 0.07 2.84 9.03
CA ILE A 50 1.04 3.20 7.99
C ILE A 50 0.65 4.53 7.35
N GLY A 51 1.61 5.46 7.26
CA GLY A 51 1.37 6.83 6.77
C GLY A 51 1.55 7.04 5.27
N GLY A 52 2.10 6.07 4.54
CA GLY A 52 2.39 6.21 3.11
C GLY A 52 2.32 4.90 2.35
N LEU A 53 2.13 5.00 1.03
CA LEU A 53 1.99 3.87 0.13
C LEU A 53 3.06 3.89 -0.95
N ALA A 54 3.31 2.74 -1.56
CA ALA A 54 4.18 2.65 -2.72
C ALA A 54 3.66 1.63 -3.74
N ASP A 55 3.96 1.86 -5.01
CA ASP A 55 3.75 0.89 -6.08
C ASP A 55 4.89 0.98 -7.09
N SER A 56 5.03 -0.05 -7.90
CA SER A 56 5.96 -0.07 -9.02
C SER A 56 5.37 0.50 -10.32
N ARG A 57 4.08 0.86 -10.35
CA ARG A 57 3.42 1.35 -11.57
C ARG A 57 2.66 2.66 -11.36
N LEU A 58 2.79 3.58 -12.32
CA LEU A 58 2.08 4.87 -12.29
C LEU A 58 0.56 4.69 -12.37
N SER A 59 0.08 3.73 -13.15
CA SER A 59 -1.36 3.43 -13.28
C SER A 59 -1.99 2.99 -11.95
N ASN A 60 -1.28 2.18 -11.17
CA ASN A 60 -1.72 1.75 -9.84
C ASN A 60 -1.78 2.93 -8.86
N LEU A 61 -0.77 3.82 -8.89
CA LEU A 61 -0.79 5.04 -8.08
C LEU A 61 -1.94 5.97 -8.47
N ARG A 62 -2.18 6.18 -9.78
CA ARG A 62 -3.32 6.95 -10.29
C ARG A 62 -4.65 6.38 -9.81
N ARG A 63 -4.85 5.06 -9.93
CA ARG A 63 -6.05 4.37 -9.45
C ARG A 63 -6.34 4.64 -7.97
N MET A 64 -5.31 4.60 -7.12
CA MET A 64 -5.49 4.89 -5.69
C MET A 64 -5.83 6.37 -5.43
N LYS A 65 -5.18 7.30 -6.15
CA LYS A 65 -5.49 8.73 -6.07
C LYS A 65 -6.93 9.03 -6.49
N GLU A 66 -7.38 8.45 -7.61
CA GLU A 66 -8.75 8.56 -8.13
C GLU A 66 -9.77 7.96 -7.16
N ALA A 67 -9.40 6.92 -6.41
CA ALA A 67 -10.21 6.34 -5.34
C ALA A 67 -10.22 7.16 -4.03
N GLY A 68 -9.68 8.39 -4.05
CA GLY A 68 -9.71 9.33 -2.94
C GLY A 68 -8.66 9.10 -1.85
N ILE A 69 -7.66 8.27 -2.09
CA ILE A 69 -6.59 8.00 -1.12
C ILE A 69 -5.56 9.13 -1.16
N LYS A 70 -5.52 9.94 -0.09
CA LYS A 70 -4.69 11.15 0.03
C LYS A 70 -3.57 10.94 1.05
N VAL A 71 -2.56 10.19 0.67
CA VAL A 71 -1.34 9.94 1.46
C VAL A 71 -0.11 10.11 0.59
N GLU A 72 1.08 10.16 1.20
CA GLU A 72 2.32 10.10 0.44
C GLU A 72 2.40 8.80 -0.37
N MET A 73 2.75 8.93 -1.66
CA MET A 73 2.85 7.81 -2.58
C MET A 73 4.21 7.80 -3.27
N LEU A 74 4.93 6.69 -3.13
CA LEU A 74 6.25 6.50 -3.72
C LEU A 74 6.18 5.59 -4.95
N LEU A 75 6.94 5.93 -5.98
CA LEU A 75 7.17 5.05 -7.13
C LEU A 75 8.46 4.25 -6.89
N LEU A 76 8.36 2.92 -6.83
CA LEU A 76 9.47 2.05 -6.44
C LEU A 76 10.59 1.91 -7.48
N ARG A 77 10.34 2.32 -8.72
CA ARG A 77 11.28 2.24 -9.84
C ARG A 77 10.97 3.32 -10.86
N SER A 78 11.92 3.66 -11.73
CA SER A 78 11.60 4.46 -12.91
C SER A 78 10.48 3.80 -13.74
N PRO A 79 9.54 4.59 -14.30
CA PRO A 79 8.51 4.06 -15.19
C PRO A 79 9.17 3.50 -16.46
N ALA A 80 8.53 2.51 -17.08
CA ALA A 80 8.98 2.04 -18.39
C ALA A 80 8.62 3.10 -19.46
N LEU A 81 9.33 3.10 -20.59
CA LEU A 81 9.08 4.05 -21.68
C LEU A 81 7.62 4.02 -22.20
N SER A 82 6.97 2.87 -22.12
CA SER A 82 5.61 2.63 -22.62
C SER A 82 4.55 2.59 -21.50
N GLU A 83 4.89 3.09 -20.31
CA GLU A 83 4.00 3.07 -19.14
C GLU A 83 3.21 4.37 -18.96
#